data_AF-A0A430SEI7-F1
#
_entry.id   AF-A0A430SEI7-F1
#
_cell.length_a   1.000
_cell.length_b   1.000
_cell.length_c   1.000
_cell.angle_alpha   90.00
_cell.angle_beta   90.00
_cell.angle_gamma   90.00
#
_symmetry.space_group_name_H-M   'P 1'
#
loop_
_entity.id
_entity.type
_entity.pdbx_description
1 polymer ?
#
loop_
_entity_poly.entity_id
_entity_poly.type
_entity_poly.pdbx_seq_one_letter_code
_entity_poly.pdbx_strand_id
1 'polypeptide(L)'
;MEEPKRQKPYAKPQGERRGLLLVYTGDGKGKSTAAFGLALRAHGRGLKVRIFQFIKHGTARFGEHRAFSLLGIPIEGLGDGFTWRSRDLARSAALAQEGWGRAKEALLSGTYDLVVLDEATYPLRYGWVSLEGFLEVLRARP
;
A
#
# COMPACT_ATOMS: atom_id res chain seq x y z
N MET A 1 32.03 20.30 27.87
CA MET A 1 31.21 20.45 26.65
C MET A 1 29.76 20.47 27.10
N GLU A 2 29.03 21.54 26.80
CA GLU A 2 27.62 21.68 27.19
C GLU A 2 26.77 20.80 26.26
N GLU A 3 25.93 19.92 26.82
CA GLU A 3 25.02 19.10 26.01
C GLU A 3 23.99 19.98 25.30
N PRO A 4 23.74 19.76 24.00
CA PRO A 4 22.74 20.55 23.29
C PRO A 4 21.36 20.31 23.91
N LYS A 5 20.76 21.38 24.44
CA LYS A 5 19.40 21.36 24.99
C LYS A 5 18.42 20.95 23.89
N ARG A 6 17.97 19.70 23.90
CA ARG A 6 16.91 19.18 23.03
C ARG A 6 15.56 19.74 23.47
N GLN A 7 15.25 20.98 23.12
CA GLN A 7 13.87 21.43 23.11
C GLN A 7 13.16 20.78 21.93
N LYS A 8 12.13 19.99 22.21
CA LYS A 8 11.27 19.44 21.17
C LYS A 8 10.35 20.58 20.69
N PRO A 9 10.36 20.95 19.40
CA PRO A 9 9.59 22.10 18.90
C PRO A 9 8.08 21.84 18.80
N TYR A 10 7.59 20.76 19.42
CA TYR A 10 6.20 20.33 19.35
C TYR A 10 5.76 19.65 20.65
N ALA A 11 4.52 19.92 21.04
CA ALA A 11 3.86 19.21 22.12
C ALA A 11 3.62 17.74 21.73
N LYS A 12 3.76 16.83 22.69
CA LYS A 12 3.36 15.44 22.46
C LYS A 12 1.83 15.40 22.29
N PRO A 13 1.29 14.86 21.19
CA PRO A 13 -0.14 14.67 21.05
C PRO A 13 -0.66 13.74 22.16
N GLN A 14 -1.75 14.14 22.81
CA GLN A 14 -2.38 13.39 23.93
C GLN A 14 -3.52 12.46 23.48
N GLY A 15 -3.86 12.45 22.19
CA GLY A 15 -4.94 11.61 21.64
C GLY A 15 -4.57 10.12 21.56
N GLU A 16 -5.60 9.29 21.44
CA GLU A 16 -5.45 7.86 21.24
C GLU A 16 -4.69 7.55 19.94
N ARG A 17 -3.87 6.50 19.98
CA ARG A 17 -3.20 6.00 18.78
C ARG A 17 -4.25 5.32 17.89
N ARG A 18 -4.34 5.79 16.64
CA ARG A 18 -5.21 5.23 15.61
C ARG A 18 -4.46 4.98 14.31
N GLY A 19 -4.96 4.03 13.51
CA GLY A 19 -4.51 3.84 12.13
C GLY A 19 -4.79 5.08 11.28
N LEU A 20 -3.89 5.39 10.34
CA LEU A 20 -4.02 6.52 9.42
C LEU A 20 -4.15 6.02 7.98
N LEU A 21 -4.79 6.82 7.13
CA LEU A 21 -4.76 6.67 5.68
C LEU A 21 -3.73 7.66 5.12
N LEU A 22 -2.72 7.15 4.44
CA LEU A 22 -1.68 7.94 3.79
C LEU A 22 -1.83 7.82 2.28
N VAL A 23 -1.95 8.96 1.60
CA VAL A 23 -2.08 9.01 0.15
C VAL A 23 -0.87 9.72 -0.44
N TYR A 24 -0.04 8.98 -1.17
CA TYR A 24 1.05 9.55 -1.96
C TYR A 24 0.56 9.76 -3.40
N THR A 25 0.31 11.01 -3.79
CA THR A 25 -0.22 11.39 -5.10
C THR A 25 0.64 12.49 -5.76
N GLY A 26 0.25 12.91 -6.97
CA GLY A 26 0.96 13.88 -7.81
C GLY A 26 1.83 13.24 -8.88
N ASP A 27 2.28 14.04 -9.84
CA ASP A 27 2.99 13.55 -11.03
C ASP A 27 4.48 13.27 -10.78
N GLY A 28 5.02 13.75 -9.66
CA GLY A 28 6.39 13.51 -9.25
C GLY A 28 6.70 12.02 -9.03
N LYS A 29 7.93 11.63 -9.36
CA LYS A 29 8.50 10.34 -8.96
C LYS A 29 8.64 10.31 -7.44
N GLY A 30 8.27 9.20 -6.81
CA GLY A 30 8.50 9.00 -5.38
C GLY A 30 7.37 8.32 -4.61
N LYS A 31 6.17 8.21 -5.20
CA LYS A 31 4.97 7.67 -4.52
C LYS A 31 5.17 6.25 -3.99
N SER A 32 5.46 5.30 -4.87
CA SER A 32 5.67 3.89 -4.49
C SER A 32 6.90 3.74 -3.59
N THR A 33 8.00 4.45 -3.89
CA THR A 33 9.21 4.39 -3.06
C THR A 33 8.99 4.96 -1.64
N ALA A 34 8.16 5.98 -1.48
CA ALA A 34 7.79 6.51 -0.17
C ALA A 34 6.95 5.49 0.62
N ALA A 35 5.97 4.85 -0.04
CA ALA A 35 5.18 3.77 0.57
C ALA A 35 6.06 2.57 0.97
N PHE A 36 7.02 2.19 0.13
CA PHE A 36 7.98 1.12 0.40
C PHE A 36 8.97 1.47 1.51
N GLY A 37 9.43 2.72 1.58
CA GLY A 37 10.24 3.20 2.69
C GLY A 37 9.49 3.16 4.02
N LEU A 38 8.19 3.47 4.01
CA LEU A 38 7.33 3.32 5.19
C LEU A 38 7.14 1.85 5.57
N ALA A 39 6.91 0.98 4.59
CA ALA A 39 6.83 -0.47 4.79
C ALA A 39 8.10 -1.03 5.44
N LEU A 40 9.26 -0.67 4.91
CA LEU A 40 10.56 -1.05 5.48
C LEU A 40 10.72 -0.55 6.91
N ARG A 41 10.36 0.72 7.18
CA ARG A 41 10.42 1.30 8.53
C ARG A 41 9.48 0.60 9.51
N ALA A 42 8.27 0.25 9.08
CA ALA A 42 7.30 -0.45 9.92
C ALA A 42 7.82 -1.86 10.25
N HIS A 43 8.26 -2.61 9.24
CA HIS A 43 8.84 -3.93 9.42
C HIS A 43 10.07 -3.93 10.33
N GLY A 44 10.98 -2.96 10.17
CA GLY A 44 12.14 -2.80 11.06
C GLY A 44 11.79 -2.48 12.52
N ARG A 45 10.52 -2.17 12.82
CA ARG A 45 9.98 -2.02 14.17
C ARG A 45 9.16 -3.22 14.65
N GLY A 46 9.21 -4.34 13.92
CA GLY A 46 8.47 -5.56 14.23
C GLY A 46 6.99 -5.53 13.86
N LEU A 47 6.55 -4.53 13.08
CA LEU A 47 5.16 -4.44 12.62
C LEU A 47 4.91 -5.37 11.42
N LYS A 48 3.71 -5.94 11.36
CA LYS A 48 3.25 -6.80 10.26
C LYS A 48 2.84 -5.95 9.07
N VAL A 49 3.47 -6.20 7.93
CA VAL A 49 3.29 -5.41 6.70
C VAL A 49 2.77 -6.29 5.58
N ARG A 50 1.85 -5.76 4.76
CA ARG A 50 1.41 -6.38 3.51
C ARG A 50 1.40 -5.38 2.36
N ILE A 51 1.91 -5.78 1.20
CA ILE A 51 1.99 -4.91 0.01
C ILE A 51 1.28 -5.56 -1.17
N PHE A 52 0.37 -4.80 -1.78
CA PHE A 52 -0.37 -5.16 -2.99
C PHE A 52 -0.08 -4.14 -4.10
N GLN A 53 0.25 -4.61 -5.30
CA GLN A 53 0.51 -3.75 -6.46
C GLN A 53 -0.51 -4.00 -7.57
N PHE A 54 -1.40 -3.04 -7.80
CA PHE A 54 -2.56 -3.22 -8.70
C PHE A 54 -2.22 -3.20 -10.19
N ILE A 55 -1.04 -2.71 -10.57
CA ILE A 55 -0.57 -2.73 -11.97
C ILE A 55 0.37 -3.91 -12.24
N LYS A 56 1.20 -4.31 -11.28
CA LYS A 56 2.30 -5.24 -11.57
C LYS A 56 1.77 -6.67 -11.72
N HIS A 57 2.37 -7.42 -12.65
CA HIS A 57 2.07 -8.83 -12.83
C HIS A 57 2.54 -9.66 -11.62
N GLY A 58 1.83 -10.76 -11.31
CA GLY A 58 2.17 -11.61 -10.15
C GLY A 58 3.56 -12.24 -10.21
N THR A 59 4.15 -12.37 -11.41
CA THR A 59 5.52 -12.87 -11.62
C THR A 59 6.58 -11.75 -11.62
N ALA A 60 6.23 -10.52 -11.22
CA ALA A 60 7.14 -9.39 -11.20
C ALA A 60 8.31 -9.60 -10.24
N ARG A 61 9.52 -9.25 -10.68
CA ARG A 61 10.78 -9.46 -9.95
C ARG A 61 11.68 -8.22 -9.96
N PHE A 62 11.09 -7.05 -9.70
CA PHE A 62 11.82 -5.78 -9.54
C PHE A 62 12.70 -5.78 -8.28
N GLY A 63 13.59 -4.80 -8.14
CA GLY A 63 14.56 -4.73 -7.03
C GLY A 63 13.89 -4.75 -5.66
N GLU A 64 12.77 -4.04 -5.52
CA GLU A 64 11.98 -3.96 -4.29
C GLU A 64 11.38 -5.33 -3.91
N HIS A 65 10.93 -6.12 -4.90
CA HIS A 65 10.45 -7.48 -4.66
C HIS A 65 11.54 -8.38 -4.07
N ARG A 66 12.76 -8.26 -4.61
CA ARG A 66 13.91 -9.05 -4.13
C ARG A 66 14.27 -8.64 -2.71
N ALA A 67 14.36 -7.34 -2.45
CA ALA A 67 14.65 -6.81 -1.12
C ALA A 67 13.59 -7.24 -0.10
N PHE A 68 12.30 -7.08 -0.41
CA PHE A 68 11.21 -7.48 0.47
C PHE A 68 11.14 -8.99 0.71
N SER A 69 11.45 -9.81 -0.31
CA SER A 69 11.55 -11.25 -0.15
C SER A 69 12.65 -11.66 0.83
N LEU A 70 13.81 -11.00 0.81
CA LEU A 70 14.90 -11.27 1.76
C LEU A 70 14.54 -10.86 3.19
N LEU A 71 13.69 -9.83 3.33
CA LEU A 71 13.21 -9.34 4.62
C LEU A 71 11.95 -10.07 5.11
N GLY A 72 11.40 -11.01 4.33
CA GLY A 72 10.15 -11.69 4.68
C GLY A 72 8.92 -10.77 4.68
N ILE A 73 8.96 -9.65 3.93
CA ILE A 73 7.82 -8.74 3.75
C ILE A 73 7.01 -9.21 2.53
N PRO A 74 5.74 -9.65 2.70
CA PRO A 74 4.96 -10.16 1.58
C PRO A 74 4.53 -9.01 0.64
N ILE A 75 5.01 -9.08 -0.61
CA ILE A 75 4.64 -8.20 -1.72
C ILE A 75 4.10 -9.02 -2.88
N GLU A 76 3.00 -8.56 -3.48
CA GLU A 76 2.44 -9.23 -4.66
C GLU A 76 1.92 -8.27 -5.73
N GLY A 77 2.12 -8.67 -6.98
CA GLY A 77 1.48 -8.06 -8.13
C GLY A 77 0.10 -8.67 -8.37
N LEU A 78 -0.90 -7.81 -8.57
CA LEU A 78 -2.30 -8.18 -8.77
C LEU A 78 -2.80 -7.91 -10.20
N GLY A 79 -2.02 -7.20 -11.00
CA GLY A 79 -2.40 -6.83 -12.37
C GLY A 79 -1.84 -7.80 -13.41
N ASP A 80 -2.01 -7.43 -14.67
CA ASP A 80 -1.38 -8.07 -15.84
C ASP A 80 -0.19 -7.25 -16.38
N GLY A 81 0.15 -6.15 -15.72
CA GLY A 81 1.13 -5.17 -16.18
C GLY A 81 0.48 -3.83 -16.52
N PHE A 82 1.14 -3.07 -17.38
CA PHE A 82 0.66 -1.75 -17.77
C PHE A 82 -0.63 -1.84 -18.60
N THR A 83 -1.72 -1.35 -18.03
CA THR A 83 -3.09 -1.42 -18.58
C THR A 83 -3.23 -0.81 -19.98
N TRP A 84 -2.46 0.24 -20.31
CA TRP A 84 -2.48 0.86 -21.65
C TRP A 84 -1.82 0.03 -22.75
N ARG A 85 -1.16 -1.08 -22.39
CA ARG A 85 -0.72 -2.12 -23.34
C ARG A 85 -1.64 -3.33 -23.34
N SER A 86 -2.62 -3.38 -22.42
CA SER A 86 -3.56 -4.48 -22.35
C SER A 86 -4.47 -4.46 -23.57
N ARG A 87 -4.51 -5.58 -24.27
CA ARG A 87 -5.45 -5.80 -25.39
C ARG A 87 -6.81 -6.29 -24.89
N ASP A 88 -6.92 -6.60 -23.59
CA ASP A 88 -8.09 -7.21 -22.96
C ASP A 88 -8.40 -6.51 -21.64
N LEU A 89 -9.21 -5.45 -21.73
CA LEU A 89 -9.64 -4.66 -20.57
C LEU A 89 -10.56 -5.45 -19.64
N ALA A 90 -11.28 -6.45 -20.14
CA ALA A 90 -12.16 -7.29 -19.31
C ALA A 90 -11.33 -8.16 -18.38
N ARG A 91 -10.23 -8.75 -18.89
CA ARG A 91 -9.26 -9.47 -18.07
C ARG A 91 -8.59 -8.56 -17.04
N SER A 92 -8.15 -7.37 -17.43
CA SER A 92 -7.54 -6.42 -16.49
C SER A 92 -8.52 -6.01 -15.38
N ALA A 93 -9.81 -5.84 -15.71
CA ALA A 93 -10.86 -5.56 -14.73
C ALA A 93 -11.08 -6.73 -13.76
N ALA A 94 -11.15 -7.97 -14.27
CA ALA A 94 -11.32 -9.15 -13.43
C ALA A 94 -10.15 -9.33 -12.44
N LEU A 95 -8.91 -9.15 -12.91
CA LEU A 95 -7.71 -9.19 -12.06
C LEU A 95 -7.71 -8.09 -11.00
N ALA A 96 -8.13 -6.87 -11.38
CA ALA A 96 -8.27 -5.77 -10.43
C ALA A 96 -9.31 -6.06 -9.34
N GLN A 97 -10.43 -6.69 -9.70
CA GLN A 97 -11.48 -7.07 -8.75
C GLN A 97 -11.03 -8.20 -7.81
N GLU A 98 -10.37 -9.23 -8.34
CA GLU A 98 -9.78 -10.31 -7.54
C GLU A 98 -8.72 -9.74 -6.58
N GLY A 99 -7.81 -8.92 -7.11
CA GLY A 99 -6.78 -8.27 -6.33
C GLY A 99 -7.35 -7.35 -5.25
N TRP A 100 -8.44 -6.65 -5.54
CA TRP A 100 -9.17 -5.88 -4.54
C TRP A 100 -9.78 -6.76 -3.45
N GLY A 101 -10.32 -7.93 -3.79
CA GLY A 101 -10.81 -8.91 -2.81
C GLY A 101 -9.74 -9.30 -1.80
N ARG A 102 -8.53 -9.61 -2.29
CA ARG A 102 -7.38 -9.98 -1.45
C ARG A 102 -6.89 -8.82 -0.58
N ALA A 103 -6.86 -7.60 -1.13
CA ALA A 103 -6.52 -6.40 -0.38
C ALA A 103 -7.56 -6.09 0.71
N LYS A 104 -8.85 -6.23 0.39
CA LYS A 104 -9.97 -6.06 1.33
C LYS A 104 -9.86 -7.04 2.50
N GLU A 105 -9.61 -8.32 2.23
CA GLU A 105 -9.40 -9.32 3.29
C GLU A 105 -8.26 -8.93 4.23
N ALA A 106 -7.11 -8.52 3.67
CA ALA A 106 -5.98 -8.08 4.49
C ALA A 106 -6.30 -6.85 5.34
N LEU A 107 -6.99 -5.84 4.77
CA LEU A 107 -7.40 -4.63 5.48
C LEU A 107 -8.35 -4.93 6.66
N LEU A 108 -9.31 -5.84 6.45
CA LEU A 108 -10.33 -6.16 7.45
C LEU A 108 -9.87 -7.22 8.48
N SER A 109 -8.80 -7.96 8.20
CA SER A 109 -8.31 -9.05 9.04
C SER A 109 -7.82 -8.63 10.43
N GLY A 110 -7.45 -7.36 10.64
CA GLY A 110 -6.74 -6.89 11.83
C GLY A 110 -5.36 -7.52 12.04
N THR A 111 -4.86 -8.29 11.07
CA THR A 111 -3.59 -9.02 11.19
C THR A 111 -2.39 -8.14 10.86
N TYR A 112 -2.55 -7.12 10.01
CA TYR A 112 -1.47 -6.28 9.53
C TYR A 112 -1.55 -4.88 10.14
N ASP A 113 -0.43 -4.38 10.64
CA ASP A 113 -0.30 -3.01 11.14
C ASP A 113 -0.18 -1.99 9.99
N LEU A 114 0.28 -2.44 8.82
CA LEU A 114 0.39 -1.61 7.61
C LEU A 114 0.02 -2.42 6.37
N VAL A 115 -0.94 -1.92 5.60
CA VAL A 115 -1.28 -2.40 4.27
C VAL A 115 -0.97 -1.32 3.24
N VAL A 116 -0.17 -1.66 2.23
CA VAL A 116 0.15 -0.78 1.10
C VAL A 116 -0.66 -1.20 -0.13
N LEU A 117 -1.42 -0.26 -0.68
CA LEU A 117 -2.21 -0.40 -1.89
C LEU A 117 -1.57 0.38 -3.03
N ASP A 118 -0.46 -0.13 -3.55
CA ASP A 118 0.34 0.54 -4.60
C ASP A 118 -0.42 0.55 -5.92
N GLU A 119 -0.51 1.72 -6.54
CA GLU A 119 -1.25 1.98 -7.79
C GLU A 119 -2.76 1.67 -7.74
N ALA A 120 -3.37 1.63 -6.55
CA ALA A 120 -4.82 1.40 -6.40
C ALA A 120 -5.71 2.50 -7.02
N THR A 121 -5.14 3.66 -7.35
CA THR A 121 -5.86 4.74 -8.05
C THR A 121 -6.27 4.33 -9.47
N TYR A 122 -5.55 3.42 -10.12
CA TYR A 122 -5.88 2.97 -11.48
C TYR A 122 -7.18 2.18 -11.58
N PRO A 123 -7.38 1.08 -10.83
CA PRO A 123 -8.65 0.33 -10.89
C PRO A 123 -9.85 1.19 -10.46
N LEU A 124 -9.65 2.17 -9.57
CA LEU A 124 -10.67 3.17 -9.24
C LEU A 124 -10.97 4.11 -10.41
N ARG A 125 -9.92 4.62 -11.07
CA ARG A 125 -10.06 5.52 -12.24
C ARG A 125 -10.74 4.85 -13.43
N TYR A 126 -10.46 3.56 -13.65
CA TYR A 126 -11.09 2.77 -14.71
C TYR A 126 -12.50 2.26 -14.34
N GLY A 127 -12.96 2.47 -13.10
CA GLY A 127 -14.27 2.00 -12.63
C GLY A 127 -14.37 0.49 -12.42
N TRP A 128 -13.25 -0.23 -12.36
CA TRP A 128 -13.24 -1.68 -12.13
C TRP A 128 -13.53 -2.03 -10.67
N VAL A 129 -13.17 -1.13 -9.76
CA VAL A 129 -13.50 -1.16 -8.34
C VAL A 129 -14.31 0.10 -8.01
N SER A 130 -15.45 -0.05 -7.34
CA SER A 130 -16.28 1.09 -6.97
C SER A 130 -15.59 1.94 -5.89
N LEU A 131 -15.61 3.26 -6.06
CA LEU A 131 -15.06 4.17 -5.06
C LEU A 131 -15.79 4.06 -3.73
N GLU A 132 -17.11 3.93 -3.77
CA GLU A 132 -17.94 3.78 -2.57
C GLU A 132 -17.55 2.53 -1.77
N GLY A 133 -17.51 1.36 -2.42
CA GLY A 133 -17.11 0.11 -1.78
C GLY A 133 -15.65 0.13 -1.29
N PHE A 134 -14.76 0.86 -1.98
CA PHE A 134 -13.40 1.08 -1.51
C PHE A 134 -13.36 1.89 -0.22
N LEU A 135 -14.11 3.01 -0.16
CA LEU A 135 -14.17 3.87 1.02
C LEU A 135 -14.86 3.18 2.21
N GLU A 136 -15.87 2.36 1.97
CA GLU A 136 -16.51 1.54 3.01
C GLU A 136 -15.52 0.61 3.70
N VAL A 137 -14.72 -0.14 2.92
CA VAL A 137 -13.68 -1.02 3.46
C VAL A 137 -12.65 -0.23 4.26
N LEU A 138 -12.24 0.94 3.75
CA LEU A 138 -11.32 1.79 4.49
C LEU A 138 -11.92 2.26 5.81
N ARG A 139 -13.20 2.62 5.88
CA ARG A 139 -13.83 3.04 7.14
C ARG A 139 -14.02 1.90 8.13
N ALA A 140 -14.20 0.68 7.63
CA ALA A 140 -14.43 -0.51 8.45
C ALA A 140 -13.14 -1.18 8.95
N ARG A 141 -11.96 -0.76 8.48
CA ARG A 141 -10.68 -1.33 8.93
C ARG A 141 -10.44 -1.01 10.42
N PRO A 142 -9.75 -1.89 11.18
CA PRO A 142 -9.43 -1.69 12.60
C PRO A 142 -8.60 -0.43 12.90
#